data_AF-A0A7V9WRW2-F1
#
_entry.id   AF-A0A7V9WRW2-F1
#
_cell.length_a   1.000
_cell.length_b   1.000
_cell.length_c   1.000
_cell.angle_alpha   90.00
_cell.angle_beta   90.00
_cell.angle_gamma   90.00
#
_symmetry.space_group_name_H-M   'P 1'
#
loop_
_entity.id
_entity.type
_entity.pdbx_description
1 polymer ?
#
loop_
_entity_poly.entity_id
_entity_poly.type
_entity_poly.pdbx_seq_one_letter_code
_entity_poly.pdbx_strand_id
1 'polypeptide(L)'
;MTNLTFKNYTEYLSEVYLNHKGDMRLFLKLIEEIGEVAEVMHAGSKRNKKELGNELADVIHYTLAIASINGIDIETVILNKDRDASLKYGRENNLTNYINLHKDDIS
;
A
#
# COMPACT_ATOMS: atom_id res chain seq x y z
N MET A 1 6.99 -14.41 15.32
CA MET A 1 6.12 -14.03 14.18
C MET A 1 6.93 -13.15 13.24
N THR A 2 6.79 -13.34 11.93
CA THR A 2 7.47 -12.48 10.95
C THR A 2 6.74 -11.15 10.89
N ASN A 3 7.45 -10.03 11.07
CA ASN A 3 6.87 -8.69 10.95
C ASN A 3 6.92 -8.24 9.48
N LEU A 4 5.76 -7.96 8.88
CA LEU A 4 5.66 -7.45 7.51
C LEU A 4 5.77 -5.93 7.54
N THR A 5 6.70 -5.37 6.76
CA THR A 5 6.85 -3.91 6.60
C THR A 5 6.80 -3.56 5.12
N PHE A 6 6.48 -2.32 4.76
CA PHE A 6 6.53 -1.93 3.34
C PHE A 6 7.95 -2.00 2.80
N LYS A 7 8.96 -1.68 3.63
CA LYS A 7 10.37 -1.89 3.29
C LYS A 7 10.69 -3.34 2.89
N ASN A 8 10.46 -4.32 3.77
CA ASN A 8 10.85 -5.71 3.43
C ASN A 8 9.98 -6.30 2.31
N TYR A 9 8.74 -5.83 2.17
CA TYR A 9 7.86 -6.26 1.10
C TYR A 9 8.33 -5.69 -0.25
N THR A 10 8.65 -4.40 -0.32
CA THR A 10 9.16 -3.79 -1.57
C THR A 10 10.53 -4.32 -1.96
N GLU A 11 11.41 -4.63 -1.00
CA GLU A 11 12.68 -5.34 -1.24
C GLU A 11 12.42 -6.72 -1.89
N TYR A 12 11.54 -7.53 -1.31
CA TYR A 12 11.14 -8.82 -1.89
C TYR A 12 10.56 -8.68 -3.30
N LEU A 13 9.65 -7.72 -3.52
CA LEU A 13 9.03 -7.50 -4.84
C LEU A 13 10.04 -7.02 -5.89
N SER A 14 11.11 -6.33 -5.46
CA SER A 14 12.18 -5.89 -6.38
C SER A 14 12.91 -7.08 -7.00
N GLU A 15 13.08 -8.16 -6.22
CA GLU A 15 13.70 -9.40 -6.67
C GLU A 15 12.74 -10.20 -7.55
N VAL A 16 11.49 -10.35 -7.11
CA VAL A 16 10.44 -11.09 -7.86
C VAL A 16 10.23 -10.48 -9.25
N TYR A 17 10.21 -9.16 -9.35
CA TYR A 17 9.89 -8.44 -10.58
C TYR A 17 11.09 -7.78 -11.26
N LEU A 18 12.33 -8.23 -10.96
CA LEU A 18 13.58 -7.62 -11.45
C LEU A 18 13.61 -7.36 -12.97
N ASN A 19 13.00 -8.26 -13.76
CA ASN A 19 12.95 -8.20 -15.23
C ASN A 19 11.73 -7.46 -15.81
N HIS A 20 10.88 -6.86 -14.97
CA HIS A 20 9.62 -6.22 -15.38
C HIS A 20 9.68 -4.69 -15.37
N LYS A 21 10.87 -4.08 -15.43
CA LYS A 21 11.02 -2.61 -15.49
C LYS A 21 10.36 -2.06 -16.76
N GLY A 22 9.43 -1.11 -16.58
CA GLY A 22 8.68 -0.48 -17.67
C GLY A 22 7.50 -1.30 -18.19
N ASP A 23 7.11 -2.36 -17.50
CA ASP A 23 6.06 -3.26 -17.92
C ASP A 23 4.66 -2.79 -17.51
N MET A 24 3.82 -2.52 -18.52
CA MET A 24 2.42 -2.14 -18.32
C MET A 24 1.57 -3.26 -17.69
N ARG A 25 2.04 -4.52 -17.69
CA ARG A 25 1.31 -5.65 -17.10
C ARG A 25 1.02 -5.47 -15.61
N LEU A 26 1.96 -4.95 -14.82
CA LEU A 26 1.73 -4.71 -13.38
C LEU A 26 0.66 -3.64 -13.16
N PHE A 27 0.63 -2.62 -14.01
CA PHE A 27 -0.41 -1.60 -13.97
C PHE A 27 -1.78 -2.18 -14.34
N LEU A 28 -1.85 -3.02 -15.38
CA LEU A 28 -3.09 -3.69 -15.76
C LEU A 28 -3.61 -4.61 -14.64
N LYS A 29 -2.72 -5.37 -13.99
CA LYS A 29 -3.07 -6.16 -12.80
C LYS A 29 -3.63 -5.29 -11.67
N LEU A 30 -2.98 -4.16 -11.36
CA LEU A 30 -3.53 -3.23 -10.36
C LEU A 30 -4.95 -2.75 -10.71
N ILE A 31 -5.24 -2.46 -11.98
CA ILE A 31 -6.59 -2.07 -12.40
C ILE A 31 -7.59 -3.22 -12.24
N GLU A 32 -7.19 -4.44 -12.56
CA GLU A 32 -8.00 -5.65 -12.35
C GLU A 32 -8.37 -5.81 -10.87
N GLU A 33 -7.39 -5.75 -9.96
CA GLU A 33 -7.65 -5.89 -8.51
C GLU A 33 -8.55 -4.78 -7.96
N ILE A 34 -8.44 -3.56 -8.49
CA ILE A 34 -9.36 -2.46 -8.13
C ILE A 34 -10.79 -2.78 -8.59
N GLY A 35 -10.95 -3.43 -9.75
CA GLY A 35 -12.24 -3.93 -10.24
C GLY A 35 -12.83 -4.97 -9.30
N GLU A 36 -12.04 -5.94 -8.86
CA GLU A 36 -12.47 -6.99 -7.92
C GLU A 36 -12.89 -6.40 -6.57
N VAL A 37 -12.12 -5.44 -6.02
CA VAL A 37 -12.53 -4.68 -4.83
C VAL A 37 -13.89 -4.00 -5.05
N ALA A 38 -14.12 -3.40 -6.22
CA ALA A 38 -15.38 -2.73 -6.52
C ALA A 38 -16.56 -3.72 -6.59
N GLU A 39 -16.37 -4.91 -7.16
CA GLU A 39 -17.38 -5.97 -7.20
C GLU A 39 -17.76 -6.44 -5.79
N VAL A 40 -16.78 -6.73 -4.94
CA VAL A 40 -17.01 -7.15 -3.55
C VAL A 40 -17.72 -6.05 -2.74
N MET A 41 -17.38 -4.78 -2.97
CA MET A 41 -18.03 -3.65 -2.32
C MET A 41 -19.46 -3.44 -2.82
N HIS A 42 -19.73 -3.69 -4.10
CA HIS A 42 -21.06 -3.58 -4.69
C HIS A 42 -22.05 -4.59 -4.10
N ALA A 43 -21.57 -5.75 -3.64
CA ALA A 43 -22.39 -6.75 -2.93
C ALA A 43 -23.03 -6.22 -1.61
N GLY A 44 -22.62 -5.03 -1.15
CA GLY A 44 -23.28 -4.31 -0.06
C GLY A 44 -23.26 -5.08 1.26
N SER A 45 -24.42 -5.25 1.89
CA SER A 45 -24.54 -5.95 3.19
C SER A 45 -24.21 -7.44 3.12
N LYS A 46 -24.16 -8.05 1.93
CA LYS A 46 -23.76 -9.45 1.70
C LYS A 46 -22.26 -9.62 1.44
N ARG A 47 -21.47 -8.54 1.51
CA ARG A 47 -20.04 -8.58 1.23
C ARG A 47 -19.32 -9.62 2.10
N ASN A 48 -18.50 -10.43 1.46
CA ASN A 48 -17.61 -11.36 2.12
C ASN A 48 -16.37 -10.61 2.61
N LYS A 49 -16.23 -10.43 3.93
CA LYS A 49 -15.09 -9.70 4.51
C LYS A 49 -13.74 -10.36 4.22
N LYS A 50 -13.72 -11.70 4.06
CA LYS A 50 -12.50 -12.43 3.74
C LYS A 50 -12.05 -12.11 2.32
N GLU A 51 -12.98 -12.15 1.39
CA GLU A 51 -12.76 -11.80 -0.03
C GLU A 51 -12.30 -10.35 -0.15
N LEU A 52 -13.00 -9.41 0.50
CA LEU A 52 -12.57 -8.00 0.54
C LEU A 52 -11.15 -7.85 1.08
N GLY A 53 -10.77 -8.64 2.08
CA GLY A 53 -9.41 -8.63 2.63
C GLY A 53 -8.35 -9.12 1.63
N ASN A 54 -8.69 -10.13 0.82
CA ASN A 54 -7.80 -10.62 -0.24
C ASN A 54 -7.63 -9.57 -1.33
N GLU A 55 -8.73 -9.02 -1.86
CA GLU A 55 -8.63 -8.06 -2.98
C GLU A 55 -7.92 -6.77 -2.57
N LEU A 56 -8.11 -6.30 -1.33
CA LEU A 56 -7.34 -5.18 -0.80
C LEU A 56 -5.85 -5.52 -0.65
N ALA A 57 -5.51 -6.76 -0.30
CA ALA A 57 -4.12 -7.20 -0.22
C ALA A 57 -3.47 -7.26 -1.61
N ASP A 58 -4.22 -7.67 -2.64
CA ASP A 58 -3.73 -7.70 -4.02
C ASP A 58 -3.54 -6.28 -4.59
N VAL A 59 -4.45 -5.34 -4.29
CA VAL A 59 -4.23 -3.90 -4.58
C VAL A 59 -2.95 -3.38 -3.93
N ILE A 60 -2.70 -3.72 -2.65
CA ILE A 60 -1.45 -3.34 -1.97
C ILE A 60 -0.24 -3.99 -2.65
N HIS A 61 -0.32 -5.28 -2.99
CA HIS A 61 0.75 -6.02 -3.65
C HIS A 61 1.20 -5.34 -4.93
N TYR A 62 0.28 -5.10 -5.88
CA TYR A 62 0.66 -4.49 -7.16
C TYR A 62 1.06 -3.02 -7.02
N THR A 63 0.49 -2.28 -6.07
CA THR A 63 0.93 -0.92 -5.75
C THR A 63 2.40 -0.90 -5.30
N LEU A 64 2.77 -1.78 -4.37
CA LEU A 64 4.14 -1.88 -3.87
C LEU A 64 5.09 -2.47 -4.92
N ALA A 65 4.62 -3.39 -5.77
CA ALA A 65 5.43 -3.94 -6.86
C ALA A 65 5.79 -2.84 -7.87
N ILE A 66 4.82 -2.01 -8.27
CA ILE A 66 5.03 -0.87 -9.16
C ILE A 66 6.00 0.13 -8.52
N ALA A 67 5.81 0.47 -7.23
CA ALA A 67 6.74 1.37 -6.54
C ALA A 67 8.17 0.81 -6.54
N SER A 68 8.31 -0.47 -6.21
CA SER A 68 9.59 -1.17 -6.13
C SER A 68 10.35 -1.19 -7.47
N ILE A 69 9.72 -1.63 -8.56
CA ILE A 69 10.42 -1.70 -9.87
C ILE A 69 10.80 -0.33 -10.44
N ASN A 70 10.12 0.73 -10.00
CA ASN A 70 10.40 2.12 -10.39
C ASN A 70 11.35 2.84 -9.41
N GLY A 71 11.86 2.16 -8.37
CA GLY A 71 12.76 2.75 -7.38
C GLY A 71 12.12 3.85 -6.54
N ILE A 72 10.81 3.76 -6.32
CA ILE A 72 10.05 4.73 -5.53
C ILE A 72 10.10 4.32 -4.06
N ASP A 73 10.66 5.20 -3.22
CA ASP A 73 10.55 5.09 -1.76
C ASP A 73 9.12 5.44 -1.32
N ILE A 74 8.25 4.43 -1.35
CA ILE A 74 6.83 4.60 -1.07
C ILE A 74 6.55 4.99 0.39
N GLU A 75 7.37 4.56 1.34
CA GLU A 75 7.22 4.91 2.76
C GLU A 75 7.44 6.42 2.93
N THR A 76 8.53 6.96 2.38
CA THR A 76 8.80 8.41 2.39
C THR A 76 7.70 9.20 1.66
N VAL A 77 7.21 8.71 0.52
CA VAL A 77 6.11 9.36 -0.22
C VAL A 77 4.82 9.41 0.61
N ILE A 78 4.45 8.32 1.30
CA ILE A 78 3.27 8.26 2.16
C ILE A 78 3.38 9.27 3.30
N LEU A 79 4.52 9.28 4.00
CA LEU A 79 4.76 10.19 5.13
C LEU A 79 4.68 11.66 4.71
N ASN A 80 5.33 12.01 3.59
CA ASN A 80 5.30 13.37 3.06
C ASN A 80 3.88 13.79 2.65
N LYS A 81 3.14 12.93 1.94
CA LYS A 81 1.79 13.23 1.47
C LYS A 81 0.80 13.43 2.62
N ASP A 82 0.89 12.63 3.69
CA ASP A 82 0.04 12.84 4.86
C ASP A 82 0.41 14.12 5.62
N ARG A 83 1.71 14.41 5.78
CA ARG A 83 2.17 15.67 6.37
C ARG A 83 1.64 16.88 5.61
N ASP A 84 1.76 16.89 4.29
CA ASP A 84 1.29 17.99 3.45
C ASP A 84 -0.24 18.14 3.54
N ALA A 85 -0.99 17.04 3.59
CA ALA A 85 -2.44 17.07 3.83
C ALA A 85 -2.78 17.57 5.23
N SER A 86 -1.99 17.22 6.25
CA SER A 86 -2.15 17.71 7.63
C SER A 86 -2.02 19.23 7.70
N LEU A 87 -0.99 19.80 7.06
CA LEU A 87 -0.81 21.24 6.94
C LEU A 87 -1.95 21.91 6.16
N LYS A 88 -2.35 21.33 5.02
CA LYS A 88 -3.42 21.88 4.16
C LYS A 88 -4.77 21.99 4.88
N TYR A 89 -5.09 21.03 5.75
CA TYR A 89 -6.39 20.96 6.44
C TYR A 89 -6.32 21.39 7.92
N GLY A 90 -5.19 21.93 8.39
CA GLY A 90 -5.02 22.38 9.76
C GLY A 90 -5.17 21.26 10.81
N ARG A 91 -4.80 20.03 10.45
CA ARG A 91 -4.85 18.89 11.40
C ARG A 91 -3.69 19.04 12.39
N GLU A 92 -3.95 18.85 13.68
CA GLU A 92 -2.91 19.01 14.72
C GLU A 92 -1.86 17.89 14.67
N ASN A 93 -2.23 16.70 14.20
CA ASN A 93 -1.35 15.54 14.14
C ASN A 93 -1.16 15.03 12.69
N ASN A 94 -0.03 14.41 12.41
CA ASN A 94 0.29 13.74 11.16
C ASN A 94 0.87 12.34 11.44
N LEU A 95 0.94 11.51 10.40
CA LEU A 95 1.38 10.13 10.51
C LEU A 95 2.78 10.00 11.11
N THR A 96 3.72 10.88 10.74
CA THR A 96 5.08 10.88 11.29
C THR A 96 5.08 11.10 12.81
N ASN A 97 4.35 12.11 13.28
CA ASN A 97 4.21 12.40 14.70
C ASN A 97 3.53 11.23 15.44
N TYR A 98 2.47 10.67 14.86
CA TYR A 98 1.80 9.50 15.42
C TYR A 98 2.76 8.32 15.60
N ILE A 99 3.52 7.95 14.56
CA ILE A 99 4.49 6.85 14.65
C ILE A 99 5.55 7.14 15.71
N ASN A 100 6.11 8.35 15.73
CA ASN A 100 7.17 8.71 16.69
C ASN A 100 6.70 8.62 18.15
N LEU A 101 5.45 8.96 18.43
CA LEU A 101 4.88 8.88 19.77
C LEU A 101 4.61 7.45 20.26
N HIS A 102 4.46 6.49 19.34
CA HIS A 102 4.12 5.09 19.64
C HIS A 102 5.24 4.12 19.26
N LYS A 103 6.48 4.63 19.07
CA LYS A 103 7.65 3.80 18.70
C LYS A 103 7.97 2.73 19.76
N ASP A 104 7.69 3.02 21.02
CA ASP A 104 8.01 2.14 22.15
C ASP A 104 6.93 1.07 22.41
N ASP A 105 5.75 1.17 21.77
CA ASP A 105 4.66 0.18 21.90
C ASP A 105 4.83 -1.03 20.96
N ILE A 106 5.80 -0.97 20.04
CA ILE A 106 6.03 -1.95 18.97
C ILE A 106 7.36 -2.70 19.15
N SER A 107 8.17 -2.35 20.17
CA SER A 107 9.45 -2.99 20.50
C SER A 107 9.31 -4.20 21.41
#